data_AF-A0A0D7APS6-F1
#
_entry.id   AF-A0A0D7APS6-F1
#
_cell.length_a   1.000
_cell.length_b   1.000
_cell.length_c   1.000
_cell.angle_alpha   90.00
_cell.angle_beta   90.00
_cell.angle_gamma   90.00
#
_symmetry.space_group_name_H-M   'P 1'
#
loop_
_entity.id
_entity.type
_entity.pdbx_description
1 polymer ?
#
loop_
_entity_poly.entity_id
_entity_poly.type
_entity_poly.pdbx_seq_one_letter_code
_entity_poly.pdbx_strand_id
1 'polypeptide(L)'
;MAPLTVFPLPLPPNAPPAGYGWEERDVSISNSSTTTAFDIAMDERDRFLGQCRCRLWGGRSPSSPLAALSHYQRWSDLRKRGSIPSQAKHHPRHEPRNGLLMCANHHIFFDAYDFFIRFFPDTRKFVFVNYSGRPSLQRFHGKVIAFDIGDRHAPFPSLFIIHEMRVRGFHPFRPIAPDIPADGSLSQDWIVSDDVFDSASGFFNRDTPPCSGDDNSVSAQARLQFQPTTTSADGVSSGVHRLALNEDVINDILAATRAMPSWKACEMEGTAWTGTAEENIQKH
;
A
#
# COMPACT_ATOMS: atom_id res chain seq x y z
N MET A 1 -11.47 21.02 -10.52
CA MET A 1 -10.03 20.79 -10.76
C MET A 1 -9.26 21.59 -9.73
N ALA A 2 -8.53 20.92 -8.83
CA ALA A 2 -7.59 21.64 -7.95
C ALA A 2 -6.43 22.16 -8.83
N PRO A 3 -6.01 23.43 -8.67
CA PRO A 3 -4.89 23.97 -9.42
C PRO A 3 -3.62 23.19 -9.09
N LEU A 4 -2.85 22.83 -10.12
CA LEU A 4 -1.53 22.22 -9.96
C LEU A 4 -0.64 23.18 -9.18
N THR A 5 0.05 22.68 -8.16
CA THR A 5 0.99 23.46 -7.36
C THR A 5 2.10 23.97 -8.28
N VAL A 6 2.17 25.28 -8.49
CA VAL A 6 3.20 25.91 -9.31
C VAL A 6 4.42 26.18 -8.43
N PHE A 7 5.57 25.60 -8.78
CA PHE A 7 6.82 25.87 -8.07
C PHE A 7 7.46 27.16 -8.61
N PRO A 8 7.96 28.04 -7.74
CA PRO A 8 8.72 29.21 -8.18
C PRO A 8 10.03 28.76 -8.84
N LEU A 9 10.29 29.29 -10.03
CA LEU A 9 11.54 29.12 -10.77
C LEU A 9 12.46 30.33 -10.52
N PRO A 10 13.80 30.16 -10.55
CA PRO A 10 14.52 28.90 -10.79
C PRO A 10 14.51 27.98 -9.56
N LEU A 11 14.53 26.67 -9.82
CA LEU A 11 14.69 25.68 -8.75
C LEU A 11 16.08 25.81 -8.09
N PRO A 12 16.23 25.39 -6.83
CA PRO A 12 17.53 25.39 -6.17
C PRO A 12 18.55 24.55 -6.97
N PRO A 13 19.76 25.07 -7.24
CA PRO A 13 20.70 24.47 -8.20
C PRO A 13 21.20 23.08 -7.82
N ASN A 14 21.03 22.65 -6.56
CA ASN A 14 21.45 21.32 -6.07
C ASN A 14 20.44 20.70 -5.09
N ALA A 15 19.18 21.14 -5.10
CA ALA A 15 18.17 20.57 -4.21
C ALA A 15 16.81 20.50 -4.92
N PRO A 16 16.03 19.44 -4.68
CA PRO A 16 14.67 19.39 -5.19
C PRO A 16 13.82 20.52 -4.58
N PRO A 17 12.67 20.85 -5.19
CA PRO A 17 11.75 21.85 -4.65
C PRO A 17 11.43 21.60 -3.18
N ALA A 18 11.15 22.66 -2.42
CA ALA A 18 10.79 22.53 -1.01
C ALA A 18 9.65 21.50 -0.83
N GLY A 19 9.85 20.54 0.07
CA GLY A 19 8.95 19.40 0.26
C GLY A 19 9.29 18.15 -0.55
N TYR A 20 10.24 18.19 -1.49
CA TYR A 20 10.72 17.03 -2.27
C TYR A 20 12.14 16.57 -1.87
N GLY A 21 12.74 17.19 -0.85
CA GLY A 21 13.96 16.72 -0.21
C GLY A 21 13.72 15.37 0.48
N TRP A 22 14.61 14.40 0.25
CA TRP A 22 14.53 13.07 0.86
C TRP A 22 15.92 12.62 1.27
N GLU A 23 16.10 12.31 2.56
CA GLU A 23 17.41 12.00 3.17
C GLU A 23 18.01 10.69 2.63
N GLU A 24 17.20 9.75 2.10
CA GLU A 24 17.68 8.47 1.56
C GLU A 24 17.81 8.45 0.02
N ARG A 25 17.88 9.62 -0.62
CA ARG A 25 18.00 9.71 -2.08
C ARG A 25 19.23 8.94 -2.60
N ASP A 26 20.34 8.98 -1.87
CA ASP A 26 21.60 8.32 -2.28
C ASP A 26 21.50 6.79 -2.32
N VAL A 27 20.61 6.19 -1.52
CA VAL A 27 20.35 4.74 -1.51
C VAL A 27 19.42 4.34 -2.67
N SER A 28 18.59 5.26 -3.15
CA SER A 28 17.53 4.99 -4.13
C SER A 28 18.04 5.02 -5.58
N ILE A 29 19.06 5.83 -5.87
CA ILE A 29 19.63 6.00 -7.23
C ILE A 29 20.46 4.76 -7.65
N SER A 30 20.99 3.99 -6.70
CA SER A 30 21.95 2.91 -6.95
C SER A 30 21.34 1.50 -6.98
N ASN A 31 20.08 1.32 -6.57
CA ASN A 31 19.43 0.01 -6.61
C ASN A 31 19.02 -0.36 -8.03
N SER A 32 19.90 -1.07 -8.72
CA SER A 32 19.56 -1.81 -9.93
C SER A 32 18.24 -2.55 -9.71
N SER A 33 17.25 -2.22 -10.54
CA SER A 33 15.88 -2.67 -10.41
C SER A 33 15.77 -4.15 -10.79
N THR A 34 16.20 -5.03 -9.89
CA THR A 34 16.21 -6.50 -10.05
C THR A 34 15.09 -7.14 -9.25
N THR A 35 14.76 -8.40 -9.57
CA THR A 35 13.83 -9.22 -8.77
C THR A 35 14.27 -9.31 -7.30
N THR A 36 15.59 -9.42 -7.06
CA THR A 36 16.15 -9.46 -5.70
C THR A 36 15.89 -8.18 -4.92
N ALA A 37 16.09 -7.01 -5.54
CA ALA A 37 15.79 -5.73 -4.89
C ALA A 37 14.30 -5.57 -4.58
N PHE A 38 13.44 -6.13 -5.44
CA PHE A 38 12.00 -6.17 -5.22
C PHE A 38 11.60 -7.09 -4.06
N ASP A 39 12.17 -8.29 -3.97
CA ASP A 39 11.92 -9.23 -2.87
C ASP A 39 12.39 -8.65 -1.53
N ILE A 40 13.60 -8.05 -1.50
CA ILE A 40 14.13 -7.38 -0.30
C ILE A 40 13.22 -6.24 0.14
N ALA A 41 12.81 -5.35 -0.78
CA ALA A 41 11.96 -4.22 -0.45
C ALA A 41 10.60 -4.63 0.11
N MET A 42 10.05 -5.77 -0.33
CA MET A 42 8.83 -6.32 0.24
C MET A 42 9.07 -7.00 1.58
N ASP A 43 10.14 -7.77 1.72
CA ASP A 43 10.50 -8.41 2.98
C ASP A 43 10.70 -7.37 4.08
N GLU A 44 11.38 -6.26 3.80
CA GLU A 44 11.56 -5.14 4.73
C GLU A 44 10.23 -4.48 5.10
N ARG A 45 9.36 -4.24 4.11
CA ARG A 45 8.03 -3.67 4.34
C ARG A 45 7.15 -4.61 5.16
N ASP A 46 7.26 -5.93 4.95
CA ASP A 46 6.41 -7.00 5.48
C ASP A 46 7.01 -7.69 6.73
N ARG A 47 8.09 -7.11 7.26
CA ARG A 47 8.71 -7.54 8.51
C ARG A 47 8.06 -6.86 9.71
N PHE A 48 7.60 -7.68 10.65
CA PHE A 48 7.11 -7.25 11.95
C PHE A 48 7.81 -8.02 13.04
N LEU A 49 8.31 -7.32 14.05
CA LEU A 49 9.08 -7.90 15.15
C LEU A 49 10.23 -8.79 14.63
N GLY A 50 10.95 -8.30 13.61
CA GLY A 50 12.06 -9.02 12.99
C GLY A 50 11.69 -10.21 12.09
N GLN A 51 10.41 -10.51 11.86
CA GLN A 51 9.98 -11.68 11.05
C GLN A 51 9.06 -11.29 9.89
N CYS A 52 9.26 -11.92 8.72
CA CYS A 52 8.33 -11.80 7.60
C CYS A 52 7.03 -12.54 7.93
N ARG A 53 5.90 -11.81 7.99
CA ARG A 53 4.59 -12.35 8.37
C ARG A 53 3.60 -12.24 7.22
N CYS A 54 2.68 -13.20 7.15
CA CYS A 54 1.56 -13.08 6.23
C CYS A 54 0.65 -11.93 6.66
N ARG A 55 0.36 -11.01 5.73
CA ARG A 55 -0.47 -9.82 6.01
C ARG A 55 -1.89 -10.08 6.50
N LEU A 56 -2.41 -11.29 6.28
CA LEU A 56 -3.79 -11.63 6.61
C LEU A 56 -3.96 -12.23 8.01
N TRP A 57 -3.02 -13.07 8.45
CA TRP A 57 -3.18 -13.83 9.70
C TRP A 57 -1.95 -13.82 10.61
N GLY A 58 -0.88 -13.13 10.22
CA GLY A 58 0.29 -12.90 11.09
C GLY A 58 1.23 -14.09 11.26
N GLY A 59 0.85 -15.29 10.81
CA GLY A 59 1.73 -16.45 10.85
C GLY A 59 2.97 -16.26 9.98
N ARG A 60 4.05 -16.96 10.35
CA ARG A 60 5.30 -16.99 9.58
C ARG A 60 5.00 -17.40 8.14
N SER A 61 5.31 -16.52 7.21
CA SER A 61 5.39 -16.94 5.82
C SER A 61 6.76 -17.58 5.61
N PRO A 62 6.84 -18.83 5.11
CA PRO A 62 8.07 -19.26 4.46
C PRO A 62 8.41 -18.23 3.37
N SER A 63 9.69 -18.04 3.11
CA SER A 63 10.31 -16.91 2.40
C SER A 63 9.91 -16.70 0.92
N SER A 64 8.72 -17.14 0.48
CA SER A 64 7.97 -16.58 -0.66
C SER A 64 6.68 -17.36 -0.92
N PRO A 65 5.51 -16.80 -0.58
CA PRO A 65 4.48 -16.73 -1.62
C PRO A 65 3.99 -15.30 -1.81
N LEU A 66 4.55 -14.70 -2.86
CA LEU A 66 4.29 -13.37 -3.35
C LEU A 66 3.07 -13.35 -4.28
N ALA A 67 2.04 -12.58 -3.92
CA ALA A 67 0.95 -12.28 -4.84
C ALA A 67 1.27 -11.00 -5.64
N ALA A 68 1.33 -11.12 -6.97
CA ALA A 68 1.42 -9.96 -7.85
C ALA A 68 0.02 -9.36 -8.07
N LEU A 69 -0.14 -8.08 -7.76
CA LEU A 69 -1.45 -7.42 -7.86
C LEU A 69 -1.86 -7.16 -9.32
N SER A 70 -0.89 -7.04 -10.22
CA SER A 70 -1.13 -6.88 -11.65
C SER A 70 -0.07 -7.54 -12.53
N HIS A 71 -0.48 -7.90 -13.76
CA HIS A 71 0.38 -8.57 -14.74
C HIS A 71 0.96 -7.59 -15.77
N TYR A 72 2.07 -7.99 -16.40
CA TYR A 72 2.83 -7.22 -17.38
C TYR A 72 1.99 -6.53 -18.46
N GLN A 73 1.06 -7.26 -19.08
CA GLN A 73 0.24 -6.72 -20.18
C GLN A 73 -0.65 -5.54 -19.78
N ARG A 74 -1.00 -5.42 -18.50
CA ARG A 74 -1.84 -4.32 -17.99
C ARG A 74 -1.03 -3.18 -17.39
N TRP A 75 0.22 -3.43 -17.02
CA TRP A 75 1.06 -2.47 -16.31
C TRP A 75 1.22 -1.15 -17.06
N SER A 76 1.45 -1.22 -18.39
CA SER A 76 1.57 -0.04 -19.24
C SER A 76 0.25 0.74 -19.37
N ASP A 77 -0.89 0.04 -19.42
CA ASP A 77 -2.22 0.64 -19.46
C ASP A 77 -2.55 1.35 -18.14
N LEU A 78 -2.19 0.75 -17.00
CA LEU A 78 -2.38 1.36 -15.68
C LEU A 78 -1.60 2.66 -15.50
N ARG A 79 -0.38 2.74 -16.05
CA ARG A 79 0.39 3.98 -16.12
C ARG A 79 -0.31 5.03 -16.98
N LYS A 80 -0.75 4.65 -18.19
CA LYS A 80 -1.42 5.56 -19.13
C LYS A 80 -2.72 6.14 -18.58
N ARG A 81 -3.46 5.34 -17.80
CA ARG A 81 -4.71 5.74 -17.15
C ARG A 81 -4.51 6.52 -15.85
N GLY A 82 -3.26 6.71 -15.40
CA GLY A 82 -2.96 7.35 -14.13
C GLY A 82 -3.50 6.59 -12.93
N SER A 83 -3.64 5.26 -13.04
CA SER A 83 -3.96 4.37 -11.93
C SER A 83 -2.73 4.06 -11.08
N ILE A 84 -1.53 4.10 -11.68
CA ILE A 84 -0.24 4.06 -11.00
C ILE A 84 0.66 5.19 -11.55
N PRO A 85 1.72 5.58 -10.83
CA PRO A 85 2.64 6.64 -11.29
C PRO A 85 3.23 6.31 -12.66
N SER A 86 3.39 7.31 -13.51
CA SER A 86 4.00 7.12 -14.84
C SER A 86 5.46 6.67 -14.77
N GLN A 87 6.11 7.01 -13.67
CA GLN A 87 7.48 6.72 -13.25
C GLN A 87 7.63 5.31 -12.67
N ALA A 88 6.52 4.60 -12.42
CA ALA A 88 6.58 3.22 -11.95
C ALA A 88 7.42 2.36 -12.91
N LYS A 89 8.26 1.51 -12.32
CA LYS A 89 9.26 0.71 -13.03
C LYS A 89 8.62 -0.05 -14.19
N HIS A 90 9.29 -0.13 -15.33
CA HIS A 90 8.73 -0.74 -16.54
C HIS A 90 8.29 -2.19 -16.36
N HIS A 91 9.03 -2.96 -15.58
CA HIS A 91 8.70 -4.34 -15.29
C HIS A 91 7.97 -4.44 -13.93
N PRO A 92 6.74 -4.99 -13.88
CA PRO A 92 5.91 -5.01 -12.69
C PRO A 92 6.50 -5.84 -11.54
N ARG A 93 7.38 -6.82 -11.84
CA ARG A 93 8.12 -7.58 -10.81
C ARG A 93 9.32 -6.84 -10.22
N HIS A 94 9.55 -5.61 -10.63
CA HIS A 94 10.58 -4.79 -10.00
C HIS A 94 9.99 -3.66 -9.15
N GLU A 95 8.66 -3.50 -9.17
CA GLU A 95 7.94 -2.48 -8.43
C GLU A 95 7.39 -3.07 -7.12
N PRO A 96 8.02 -2.85 -5.95
CA PRO A 96 7.61 -3.47 -4.69
C PRO A 96 6.16 -3.12 -4.29
N ARG A 97 5.64 -1.99 -4.79
CA ARG A 97 4.25 -1.55 -4.61
C ARG A 97 3.24 -2.41 -5.41
N ASN A 98 3.70 -3.32 -6.27
CA ASN A 98 2.88 -4.30 -7.00
C ASN A 98 2.88 -5.70 -6.35
N GLY A 99 3.52 -5.87 -5.20
CA GLY A 99 3.65 -7.16 -4.53
C GLY A 99 3.06 -7.19 -3.12
N LEU A 100 2.61 -8.36 -2.70
CA LEU A 100 2.05 -8.64 -1.38
C LEU A 100 2.58 -9.97 -0.84
N LEU A 101 3.16 -9.96 0.38
CA LEU A 101 3.58 -11.20 1.04
C LEU A 101 2.40 -11.90 1.70
N MET A 102 2.11 -13.11 1.23
CA MET A 102 1.09 -13.98 1.81
C MET A 102 1.70 -15.27 2.34
N CYS A 103 0.94 -16.12 3.02
CA CYS A 103 1.31 -17.53 3.19
C CYS A 103 0.75 -18.34 2.03
N ALA A 104 1.24 -19.58 1.83
CA ALA A 104 0.89 -20.39 0.66
C ALA A 104 -0.62 -20.55 0.48
N ASN A 105 -1.35 -20.79 1.57
CA ASN A 105 -2.81 -20.94 1.52
C ASN A 105 -3.51 -19.66 1.07
N HIS A 106 -3.14 -18.51 1.65
CA HIS A 106 -3.76 -17.23 1.29
C HIS A 106 -3.41 -16.79 -0.14
N HIS A 107 -2.19 -17.10 -0.60
CA HIS A 107 -1.79 -16.88 -1.97
C HIS A 107 -2.68 -17.68 -2.95
N ILE A 108 -2.90 -18.97 -2.66
CA ILE A 108 -3.80 -19.83 -3.47
C ILE A 108 -5.21 -19.25 -3.50
N PHE A 109 -5.74 -18.80 -2.36
CA PHE A 109 -7.08 -18.21 -2.29
C PHE A 109 -7.17 -16.85 -3.02
N PHE A 110 -6.09 -16.07 -3.02
CA PHE A 110 -6.02 -14.81 -3.76
C PHE A 110 -6.08 -15.07 -5.27
N ASP A 111 -5.24 -15.97 -5.78
CA ASP A 111 -5.21 -16.34 -7.20
C ASP A 111 -6.49 -17.04 -7.67
N ALA A 112 -7.15 -17.80 -6.78
CA ALA A 112 -8.44 -18.44 -7.03
C ALA A 112 -9.63 -17.48 -6.96
N TYR A 113 -9.39 -16.18 -6.74
CA TYR A 113 -10.41 -15.15 -6.62
C TYR A 113 -11.41 -15.36 -5.47
N ASP A 114 -11.02 -16.05 -4.40
CA ASP A 114 -11.91 -16.36 -3.29
C ASP A 114 -12.22 -15.13 -2.40
N PHE A 115 -11.36 -14.12 -2.44
CA PHE A 115 -11.48 -12.88 -1.66
C PHE A 115 -10.83 -11.71 -2.39
N PHE A 116 -11.17 -10.49 -1.96
CA PHE A 116 -10.44 -9.29 -2.35
C PHE A 116 -10.04 -8.46 -1.12
N ILE A 117 -9.11 -7.54 -1.34
CA ILE A 117 -8.69 -6.55 -0.36
C ILE A 117 -9.23 -5.21 -0.82
N ARG A 118 -9.84 -4.45 0.08
CA ARG A 118 -10.39 -3.13 -0.21
C ARG A 118 -9.71 -2.05 0.61
N PHE A 119 -9.29 -0.98 -0.04
CA PHE A 119 -8.86 0.24 0.64
C PHE A 119 -10.03 1.17 0.95
N PHE A 120 -10.06 1.71 2.16
CA PHE A 120 -11.00 2.70 2.65
C PHE A 120 -10.28 4.04 2.79
N PRO A 121 -10.53 5.01 1.89
CA PRO A 121 -9.88 6.33 1.94
C PRO A 121 -10.04 7.06 3.27
N ASP A 122 -11.25 7.06 3.84
CA ASP A 122 -11.59 7.83 5.04
C ASP A 122 -10.79 7.41 6.27
N THR A 123 -10.66 6.10 6.45
CA THR A 123 -9.92 5.52 7.58
C THR A 123 -8.47 5.20 7.23
N ARG A 124 -8.11 5.30 5.94
CA ARG A 124 -6.82 4.87 5.39
C ARG A 124 -6.50 3.46 5.87
N LYS A 125 -7.37 2.50 5.58
CA LYS A 125 -7.19 1.11 5.98
C LYS A 125 -7.47 0.17 4.83
N PHE A 126 -6.76 -0.96 4.83
CA PHE A 126 -7.05 -2.07 3.93
C PHE A 126 -7.85 -3.12 4.71
N VAL A 127 -8.94 -3.59 4.13
CA VAL A 127 -9.88 -4.53 4.73
C VAL A 127 -9.95 -5.78 3.87
N PHE A 128 -9.90 -6.95 4.51
CA PHE A 128 -10.09 -8.24 3.85
C PHE A 128 -11.59 -8.53 3.67
N VAL A 129 -11.99 -8.92 2.46
CA VAL A 129 -13.39 -9.24 2.15
C VAL A 129 -13.49 -10.65 1.58
N ASN A 130 -13.94 -11.58 2.42
CA ASN A 130 -14.33 -12.93 1.99
C ASN A 130 -15.52 -12.85 1.02
N TYR A 131 -15.25 -12.82 -0.28
CA TYR A 131 -16.30 -12.69 -1.29
C TYR A 131 -16.87 -14.05 -1.71
N SER A 132 -16.05 -15.11 -1.75
CA SER A 132 -16.51 -16.48 -2.04
C SER A 132 -17.48 -17.04 -1.01
N GLY A 133 -17.41 -16.57 0.25
CA GLY A 133 -18.21 -17.11 1.36
C GLY A 133 -17.64 -18.41 1.93
N ARG A 134 -16.37 -18.72 1.63
CA ARG A 134 -15.70 -19.90 2.21
C ARG A 134 -15.64 -19.79 3.73
N PRO A 135 -16.04 -20.82 4.49
CA PRO A 135 -16.00 -20.80 5.95
C PRO A 135 -14.59 -20.54 6.52
N SER A 136 -13.56 -21.09 5.89
CA SER A 136 -12.16 -20.91 6.31
C SER A 136 -11.66 -19.46 6.24
N LEU A 137 -12.29 -18.63 5.40
CA LEU A 137 -11.96 -17.22 5.23
C LEU A 137 -12.85 -16.29 6.06
N GLN A 138 -13.91 -16.83 6.68
CA GLN A 138 -14.91 -16.02 7.36
C GLN A 138 -14.34 -15.25 8.55
N ARG A 139 -13.39 -15.86 9.29
CA ARG A 139 -12.71 -15.22 10.41
C ARG A 139 -11.91 -13.97 10.05
N PHE A 140 -11.60 -13.77 8.76
CA PHE A 140 -10.85 -12.62 8.27
C PHE A 140 -11.78 -11.56 7.64
N HIS A 141 -13.03 -11.90 7.34
CA HIS A 141 -13.97 -11.03 6.65
C HIS A 141 -14.25 -9.76 7.46
N GLY A 142 -14.13 -8.60 6.80
CA GLY A 142 -14.35 -7.30 7.41
C GLY A 142 -13.22 -6.82 8.32
N LYS A 143 -12.11 -7.58 8.45
CA LYS A 143 -10.99 -7.21 9.31
C LYS A 143 -9.91 -6.43 8.57
N VAL A 144 -9.29 -5.48 9.27
CA VAL A 144 -8.19 -4.65 8.76
C VAL A 144 -6.92 -5.47 8.68
N ILE A 145 -6.26 -5.45 7.53
CA ILE A 145 -5.00 -6.16 7.30
C ILE A 145 -3.81 -5.26 7.59
N ALA A 146 -2.68 -5.86 7.96
CA ALA A 146 -1.51 -5.11 8.38
C ALA A 146 -0.80 -4.52 7.16
N PHE A 147 -1.15 -3.28 6.80
CA PHE A 147 -0.40 -2.48 5.86
C PHE A 147 -0.07 -1.13 6.46
N ASP A 148 1.22 -0.82 6.49
CA ASP A 148 1.68 0.52 6.82
C ASP A 148 1.56 1.42 5.58
N ILE A 149 0.60 2.34 5.61
CA ILE A 149 0.35 3.29 4.51
C ILE A 149 1.40 4.40 4.49
N GLY A 150 2.12 4.61 5.59
CA GLY A 150 3.26 5.51 5.65
C GLY A 150 4.48 4.97 4.88
N ASP A 151 4.53 3.67 4.61
CA ASP A 151 5.66 3.03 3.97
C ASP A 151 5.81 3.44 2.50
N ARG A 152 7.05 3.76 2.09
CA ARG A 152 7.36 4.15 0.70
C ARG A 152 7.04 3.06 -0.33
N HIS A 153 7.03 1.80 0.07
CA HIS A 153 6.72 0.63 -0.74
C HIS A 153 5.32 0.08 -0.47
N ALA A 154 4.46 0.80 0.27
CA ALA A 154 3.06 0.43 0.47
C ALA A 154 2.37 0.19 -0.89
N PRO A 155 1.63 -0.92 -1.06
CA PRO A 155 1.00 -1.20 -2.35
C PRO A 155 0.02 -0.11 -2.77
N PHE A 156 -0.09 0.12 -4.08
CA PHE A 156 -1.05 1.08 -4.61
C PHE A 156 -2.49 0.55 -4.45
N PRO A 157 -3.39 1.26 -3.74
CA PRO A 157 -4.78 0.85 -3.58
C PRO A 157 -5.50 0.60 -4.90
N SER A 158 -5.18 1.38 -5.92
CA SER A 158 -5.70 1.24 -7.28
C SER A 158 -5.50 -0.16 -7.89
N LEU A 159 -4.42 -0.87 -7.53
CA LEU A 159 -4.17 -2.22 -8.02
C LEU A 159 -5.18 -3.22 -7.46
N PHE A 160 -5.67 -3.00 -6.23
CA PHE A 160 -6.69 -3.86 -5.63
C PHE A 160 -8.06 -3.69 -6.28
N ILE A 161 -8.38 -2.54 -6.89
CA ILE A 161 -9.63 -2.34 -7.64
C ILE A 161 -9.76 -3.37 -8.77
N ILE A 162 -8.66 -3.61 -9.49
CA ILE A 162 -8.63 -4.57 -10.61
C ILE A 162 -8.86 -5.99 -10.10
N HIS A 163 -8.20 -6.34 -8.99
CA HIS A 163 -8.37 -7.65 -8.37
C HIS A 163 -9.80 -7.85 -7.90
N GLU A 164 -10.39 -6.84 -7.24
CA GLU A 164 -11.77 -6.90 -6.81
C GLU A 164 -12.75 -7.07 -7.98
N MET A 165 -12.56 -6.33 -9.08
CA MET A 165 -13.37 -6.49 -10.29
C MET A 165 -13.32 -7.93 -10.82
N ARG A 166 -12.12 -8.56 -10.80
CA ARG A 166 -11.97 -9.97 -11.19
C ARG A 166 -12.69 -10.90 -10.24
N VAL A 167 -12.58 -10.69 -8.93
CA VAL A 167 -13.27 -11.49 -7.91
C VAL A 167 -14.79 -11.41 -8.06
N ARG A 168 -15.31 -10.21 -8.30
CA ARG A 168 -16.74 -10.00 -8.57
C ARG A 168 -17.19 -10.70 -9.84
N GLY A 169 -16.40 -10.61 -10.91
CA GLY A 169 -16.67 -11.33 -12.16
C GLY A 169 -16.59 -12.85 -12.03
N PHE A 170 -15.72 -13.37 -11.16
CA PHE A 170 -15.59 -14.80 -10.87
C PHE A 170 -16.77 -15.33 -10.04
N HIS A 171 -17.41 -14.47 -9.25
CA HIS A 171 -18.56 -14.80 -8.42
C HIS A 171 -19.79 -13.94 -8.76
N PRO A 172 -20.40 -14.10 -9.95
CA PRO A 172 -21.41 -13.18 -10.48
C PRO A 172 -22.73 -13.18 -9.70
N PHE A 173 -23.01 -14.24 -8.91
CA PHE A 173 -24.25 -14.37 -8.14
C PHE A 173 -24.12 -13.94 -6.68
N ARG A 174 -22.95 -13.45 -6.26
CA ARG A 174 -22.75 -12.94 -4.90
C ARG A 174 -23.30 -11.50 -4.79
N PRO A 175 -23.64 -11.04 -3.58
CA PRO A 175 -24.18 -9.71 -3.39
C PRO A 175 -23.25 -8.62 -3.94
N ILE A 176 -23.82 -7.68 -4.71
CA ILE A 176 -23.08 -6.56 -5.31
C ILE A 176 -22.43 -5.67 -4.25
N ALA A 177 -23.03 -5.58 -3.06
CA ALA A 177 -22.43 -4.88 -1.93
C ALA A 177 -22.39 -5.86 -0.75
N PRO A 178 -21.28 -6.58 -0.52
CA PRO A 178 -21.15 -7.39 0.68
C PRO A 178 -21.17 -6.49 1.90
N ASP A 179 -21.82 -6.97 2.95
CA ASP A 179 -21.91 -6.31 4.24
C ASP A 179 -20.58 -6.46 4.98
N ILE A 180 -20.05 -5.36 5.50
CA ILE A 180 -18.88 -5.35 6.40
C ILE A 180 -19.23 -4.64 7.71
N PRO A 181 -18.58 -4.96 8.84
CA PRO A 181 -18.76 -4.22 10.09
C PRO A 181 -18.48 -2.73 9.86
N ALA A 182 -19.43 -1.85 10.25
CA ALA A 182 -19.39 -0.44 9.88
C ALA A 182 -18.24 0.36 10.50
N ASP A 183 -17.62 -0.16 11.54
CA ASP A 183 -16.59 0.56 12.28
C ASP A 183 -15.19 0.41 11.67
N GLY A 184 -14.97 -0.54 10.74
CA GLY A 184 -13.63 -0.89 10.23
C GLY A 184 -12.59 -1.00 11.36
N SER A 185 -13.06 -1.31 12.58
CA SER A 185 -12.31 -1.19 13.82
C SER A 185 -11.66 -2.50 14.20
N LEU A 186 -12.23 -3.60 13.69
CA LEU A 186 -11.74 -4.95 13.88
C LEU A 186 -10.45 -5.15 13.09
N SER A 187 -9.34 -4.77 13.69
CA SER A 187 -8.02 -5.22 13.26
C SER A 187 -7.94 -6.74 13.32
N GLN A 188 -7.13 -7.33 12.44
CA GLN A 188 -6.79 -8.75 12.59
C GLN A 188 -6.21 -9.00 13.99
N ASP A 189 -6.60 -10.11 14.61
CA ASP A 189 -6.33 -10.36 16.03
C ASP A 189 -4.82 -10.27 16.35
N TRP A 190 -3.98 -10.77 15.44
CA TRP A 190 -2.53 -10.75 15.56
C TRP A 190 -1.89 -9.35 15.49
N ILE A 191 -2.60 -8.36 14.94
CA ILE A 191 -2.14 -6.96 14.91
C ILE A 191 -2.26 -6.35 16.30
N VAL A 192 -3.27 -6.76 17.06
CA VAL A 192 -3.60 -6.23 18.39
C VAL A 192 -2.92 -7.04 19.50
N SER A 193 -2.77 -8.36 19.34
CA SER A 193 -2.28 -9.26 20.40
C SER A 193 -0.76 -9.24 20.59
N ASP A 194 0.00 -8.86 19.57
CA ASP A 194 1.46 -9.03 19.53
C ASP A 194 2.22 -7.70 19.72
N ASP A 195 1.55 -6.63 20.18
CA ASP A 195 2.08 -5.25 20.21
C ASP A 195 2.66 -4.80 18.85
N VAL A 196 2.17 -5.39 17.75
CA VAL A 196 2.62 -5.12 16.38
C VAL A 196 2.15 -3.74 15.93
N PHE A 197 1.04 -3.23 16.46
CA PHE A 197 0.54 -1.90 16.18
C PHE A 197 0.43 -1.08 17.45
N ASP A 198 1.15 0.04 17.49
CA ASP A 198 1.03 1.01 18.57
C ASP A 198 -0.12 1.97 18.27
N SER A 199 -1.22 1.80 19.01
CA SER A 199 -2.40 2.65 18.89
C SER A 199 -2.16 4.12 19.25
N ALA A 200 -1.14 4.42 20.08
CA ALA A 200 -0.84 5.79 20.48
C ALA A 200 -0.11 6.57 19.38
N SER A 201 0.80 5.91 18.65
CA SER A 201 1.51 6.53 17.54
C SER A 201 0.83 6.31 16.19
N GLY A 202 -0.03 5.30 16.06
CA GLY A 202 -0.69 4.94 14.80
C GLY A 202 0.22 4.18 13.83
N PHE A 203 1.34 3.64 14.30
CA PHE A 203 2.36 2.98 13.48
C PHE A 203 2.58 1.52 13.90
N PHE A 204 3.20 0.77 12.99
CA PHE A 204 3.57 -0.62 13.24
C PHE A 204 4.97 -0.74 13.83
N ASN A 205 5.11 -1.57 14.86
CA ASN A 205 6.39 -1.96 15.45
C ASN A 205 7.08 -3.02 14.58
N ARG A 206 8.17 -2.60 13.92
CA ARG A 206 8.94 -3.47 13.01
C ARG A 206 10.16 -4.09 13.69
N ASP A 207 10.71 -3.39 14.68
CA ASP A 207 11.87 -3.84 15.42
C ASP A 207 11.54 -4.99 16.35
N THR A 208 12.48 -5.92 16.48
CA THR A 208 12.39 -6.96 17.51
C THR A 208 12.37 -6.27 18.88
N PRO A 209 11.48 -6.64 19.81
CA PRO A 209 11.56 -6.13 21.17
C PRO A 209 12.99 -6.36 21.68
N PRO A 210 13.62 -5.37 22.34
CA PRO A 210 14.98 -5.54 22.82
C PRO A 210 15.02 -6.78 23.70
N CYS A 211 15.80 -7.78 23.28
CA CYS A 211 16.25 -8.82 24.19
C CYS A 211 16.92 -8.09 25.35
N SER A 212 16.53 -8.38 26.58
CA SER A 212 17.22 -7.86 27.77
C SER A 212 18.71 -8.20 27.67
N GLY A 213 19.51 -7.20 27.30
CA GLY A 213 20.92 -7.30 26.99
C GLY A 213 21.34 -6.05 26.22
N ASP A 214 22.12 -5.22 26.88
CA ASP A 214 22.54 -3.88 26.47
C ASP A 214 23.01 -3.81 25.02
N ASP A 215 22.56 -2.79 24.27
CA ASP A 215 23.47 -1.85 23.59
C ASP A 215 22.72 -0.75 22.81
N ASN A 216 23.22 0.47 22.99
CA ASN A 216 22.72 1.69 22.39
C ASN A 216 23.10 1.81 20.91
N SER A 217 22.11 1.86 20.01
CA SER A 217 22.21 2.70 18.80
C SER A 217 20.82 3.08 18.29
N VAL A 218 20.33 4.25 18.68
CA VAL A 218 19.09 4.82 18.16
C VAL A 218 19.39 5.58 16.87
N SER A 219 19.06 4.98 15.73
CA SER A 219 18.92 5.70 14.46
C SER A 219 17.49 6.20 14.36
N ALA A 220 17.27 7.47 14.70
CA ALA A 220 15.97 8.10 14.59
C ALA A 220 15.69 8.51 13.13
N GLN A 221 14.90 7.71 12.40
CA GLN A 221 14.29 8.17 11.14
C GLN A 221 13.25 9.24 11.45
N ALA A 222 13.36 10.40 10.79
CA ALA A 222 12.45 11.52 10.95
C ALA A 222 11.02 11.16 10.48
N ARG A 223 10.08 11.24 11.42
CA ARG A 223 8.69 10.79 11.25
C ARG A 223 7.79 11.95 10.81
N LEU A 224 7.22 11.86 9.61
CA LEU A 224 6.26 12.85 9.11
C LEU A 224 4.88 12.62 9.75
N GLN A 225 4.47 13.53 10.63
CA GLN A 225 3.11 13.59 11.15
C GLN A 225 2.17 14.18 10.09
N PHE A 226 1.06 13.49 9.81
CA PHE A 226 -0.01 14.01 8.96
C PHE A 226 -1.34 13.96 9.72
N GLN A 227 -2.01 15.10 9.85
CA GLN A 227 -3.34 15.20 10.44
C GLN A 227 -4.43 14.84 9.41
N PRO A 228 -5.46 14.06 9.79
CA PRO A 228 -6.63 13.81 8.94
C PRO A 228 -7.51 15.06 8.83
N THR A 229 -7.99 15.36 7.63
CA THR A 229 -9.10 16.30 7.43
C THR A 229 -10.40 15.50 7.36
N THR A 230 -11.20 15.56 8.42
CA THR A 230 -12.54 14.98 8.45
C THR A 230 -13.51 15.89 7.71
N THR A 231 -14.18 15.36 6.69
CA THR A 231 -15.42 15.95 6.18
C THR A 231 -16.55 15.02 6.58
N SER A 232 -17.24 15.35 7.67
CA SER A 232 -18.44 14.65 8.09
C SER A 232 -19.59 14.91 7.12
N ALA A 233 -20.23 13.85 6.64
CA ALA A 233 -21.61 13.91 6.17
C ALA A 233 -22.43 12.98 7.06
N ASP A 234 -23.38 13.59 7.78
CA ASP A 234 -24.33 12.91 8.66
C ASP A 234 -25.16 11.86 7.90
N GLY A 235 -25.27 10.69 8.53
CA GLY A 235 -26.20 9.64 8.13
C GLY A 235 -26.14 8.52 9.15
N VAL A 236 -27.19 8.40 9.97
CA VAL A 236 -27.39 7.37 11.00
C VAL A 236 -27.07 5.98 10.41
N SER A 237 -25.88 5.46 10.72
CA SER A 237 -25.43 4.19 10.15
C SER A 237 -25.82 3.04 11.09
N SER A 238 -26.81 2.26 10.66
CA SER A 238 -26.96 0.87 11.11
C SER A 238 -25.58 0.20 11.03
N GLY A 239 -25.18 -0.58 12.04
CA GLY A 239 -23.80 -1.07 12.27
C GLY A 239 -23.14 -1.94 11.18
N VAL A 240 -23.65 -1.91 9.94
CA VAL A 240 -23.17 -2.61 8.75
C VAL A 240 -22.96 -1.60 7.61
N HIS A 241 -21.75 -1.54 7.07
CA HIS A 241 -21.45 -0.74 5.89
C HIS A 241 -21.50 -1.61 4.64
N ARG A 242 -22.17 -1.13 3.59
CA ARG A 242 -22.36 -1.86 2.33
C ARG A 242 -21.23 -1.54 1.36
N LEU A 243 -20.49 -2.56 0.94
CA LEU A 243 -19.31 -2.36 0.12
C LEU A 243 -19.59 -2.33 -1.39
N ALA A 244 -20.18 -1.24 -1.86
CA ALA A 244 -20.34 -0.99 -3.29
C ALA A 244 -18.99 -0.66 -3.97
N LEU A 245 -18.90 -0.96 -5.26
CA LEU A 245 -17.79 -0.52 -6.11
C LEU A 245 -18.38 0.22 -7.32
N ASN A 246 -18.73 1.49 -7.10
CA ASN A 246 -19.22 2.40 -8.14
C ASN A 246 -18.11 3.37 -8.57
N GLU A 247 -18.43 4.22 -9.54
CA GLU A 247 -17.48 5.18 -10.10
C GLU A 247 -16.94 6.17 -9.05
N ASP A 248 -17.79 6.68 -8.17
CA ASP A 248 -17.39 7.62 -7.11
C ASP A 248 -16.36 6.97 -6.17
N VAL A 249 -16.63 5.74 -5.71
CA VAL A 249 -15.71 4.99 -4.84
C VAL A 249 -14.39 4.68 -5.56
N ILE A 250 -14.41 4.39 -6.86
CA ILE A 250 -13.19 4.22 -7.65
C ILE A 250 -12.39 5.52 -7.68
N ASN A 251 -13.06 6.65 -7.93
CA ASN A 251 -12.42 7.96 -8.00
C ASN A 251 -11.82 8.36 -6.64
N ASP A 252 -12.51 8.09 -5.54
CA ASP A 252 -12.01 8.35 -4.19
C ASP A 252 -10.76 7.51 -3.87
N ILE A 253 -10.77 6.22 -4.22
CA ILE A 253 -9.59 5.36 -4.05
C ILE A 253 -8.44 5.84 -4.92
N LEU A 254 -8.69 6.27 -6.16
CA LEU A 254 -7.65 6.80 -7.05
C LEU A 254 -7.08 8.12 -6.53
N ALA A 255 -7.93 9.03 -6.05
CA ALA A 255 -7.50 10.28 -5.44
C ALA A 255 -6.64 10.03 -4.20
N ALA A 256 -7.09 9.13 -3.32
CA ALA A 256 -6.34 8.74 -2.13
C ALA A 256 -5.02 8.04 -2.48
N THR A 257 -5.01 7.18 -3.49
CA THR A 257 -3.80 6.52 -4.01
C THR A 257 -2.74 7.55 -4.41
N ARG A 258 -3.13 8.62 -5.12
CA ARG A 258 -2.21 9.68 -5.56
C ARG A 258 -1.67 10.52 -4.41
N ALA A 259 -2.41 10.61 -3.31
CA ALA A 259 -1.99 11.31 -2.12
C ALA A 259 -1.07 10.46 -1.20
N MET A 260 -0.86 9.17 -1.49
CA MET A 260 -0.07 8.29 -0.64
C MET A 260 1.44 8.60 -0.69
N PRO A 261 2.17 8.41 0.42
CA PRO A 261 3.63 8.48 0.43
C PRO A 261 4.29 7.56 -0.60
N SER A 262 3.73 6.37 -0.83
CA SER A 262 4.25 5.43 -1.82
C SER A 262 4.12 5.92 -3.26
N TRP A 263 3.10 6.74 -3.58
CA TRP A 263 2.99 7.40 -4.88
C TRP A 263 4.16 8.35 -5.09
N LYS A 264 4.37 9.26 -4.14
CA LYS A 264 5.45 10.23 -4.19
C LYS A 264 6.82 9.54 -4.23
N ALA A 265 7.04 8.51 -3.42
CA ALA A 265 8.28 7.75 -3.44
C ALA A 265 8.54 7.10 -4.81
N CYS A 266 7.51 6.54 -5.43
CA CYS A 266 7.61 5.96 -6.77
C CYS A 266 7.96 7.01 -7.83
N GLU A 267 7.37 8.20 -7.75
CA GLU A 267 7.73 9.31 -8.65
C GLU A 267 9.19 9.71 -8.46
N MET A 268 9.64 9.86 -7.22
CA MET A 268 11.02 10.24 -6.91
C MET A 268 12.04 9.19 -7.33
N GLU A 269 11.77 7.91 -7.09
CA GLU A 269 12.64 6.79 -7.48
C GLU A 269 12.75 6.61 -9.00
N GLY A 270 11.66 6.85 -9.73
CA GLY A 270 11.64 6.72 -11.19
C GLY A 270 12.10 7.99 -11.91
N THR A 271 12.30 9.10 -11.21
CA THR A 271 12.85 10.33 -11.79
C THR A 271 14.38 10.25 -11.77
N ALA A 272 14.95 9.74 -12.87
CA ALA A 272 16.39 9.73 -13.07
C ALA A 272 16.88 11.16 -13.36
N TRP A 273 17.58 11.78 -12.41
CA TRP A 273 18.28 13.07 -12.58
C TRP A 273 19.58 12.91 -13.38
N THR A 274 19.67 11.89 -14.24
CA THR A 274 20.85 11.66 -15.08
C THR A 274 20.78 12.56 -16.31
N GLY A 275 21.65 13.56 -16.34
CA GLY A 275 21.74 14.57 -17.40
C GLY A 275 22.13 15.93 -16.83
N THR A 276 22.48 16.87 -17.70
CA THR A 276 22.69 18.29 -17.33
C THR A 276 21.37 18.92 -16.85
N ALA A 277 21.45 20.05 -16.14
CA ALA A 277 20.27 20.78 -15.68
C ALA A 277 19.35 21.13 -16.86
N GLU A 278 19.93 21.47 -18.02
CA GLU A 278 19.25 21.78 -19.26
C GLU A 278 18.51 20.57 -19.85
N GLU A 279 19.12 19.38 -19.83
CA GLU A 279 18.47 18.14 -20.28
C GLU A 279 17.29 17.76 -19.38
N ASN A 280 17.39 18.00 -18.08
CA ASN A 280 16.30 17.74 -17.15
C ASN A 280 15.15 18.76 -17.31
N ILE A 281 15.45 20.03 -17.61
CA ILE A 281 14.44 21.08 -17.91
C ILE A 281 13.67 20.76 -19.20
N GLN A 282 14.30 20.13 -20.19
CA GLN A 282 13.60 19.74 -21.43
C GLN A 282 12.76 18.46 -21.27
N LYS A 283 13.07 17.62 -20.29
CA LYS A 283 12.50 16.28 -20.13
C LYS A 283 11.31 16.23 -19.17
N HIS A 284 11.19 17.21 -18.27
CA HIS A 284 10.21 17.27 -17.19
C HIS A 284 9.49 18.62 -17.17
#